data_AF-A0A8T5A116-F1
#
_entry.id   AF-A0A8T5A116-F1
#
_cell.length_a   1.000
_cell.length_b   1.000
_cell.length_c   1.000
_cell.angle_alpha   90.00
_cell.angle_beta   90.00
_cell.angle_gamma   90.00
#
_symmetry.space_group_name_H-M   'P 1'
#
loop_
_entity.id
_entity.type
_entity.pdbx_description
1 polymer ?
#
loop_
_entity_poly.entity_id
_entity_poly.type
_entity_poly.pdbx_seq_one_letter_code
_entity_poly.pdbx_strand_id
1 'polypeptide(L)'
;MSSSRSRGKGRKKPVRGRRLGVVLLSVIVLSLLIVVVYLQGFGSRPRAGPRALIVDGLLHHPNQGFIDEASRLLAGAGFEVDVVGAEGVTVEFYRLLPSRGYRLIILRVHAGPVYRHLPGGGKIVEGTVLFTTELYDERRYADLQAAGLLAVARIYGRPEVSYFAVPPWFFEEASQGRFENSTIILDSCYGFYWEAPYIMAEALLYKGAKAFIGWDGEVQAEHTDRAVLELLRALLDGLTVKEAVDRVMELVGPDPYYKSMMLYHPPEAASIRLRPMEGS
;
A
#
# COMPACT_ATOMS: atom_id res chain seq x y z
N MET A 1 -1.97 110.39 -7.79
CA MET A 1 -2.95 109.75 -6.88
C MET A 1 -3.73 108.69 -7.65
N SER A 2 -3.91 107.52 -7.03
CA SER A 2 -4.95 106.49 -7.28
C SER A 2 -4.95 105.73 -8.62
N SER A 3 -4.57 104.44 -8.63
CA SER A 3 -5.48 103.25 -8.70
C SER A 3 -5.59 102.73 -10.16
N SER A 4 -5.64 101.44 -10.53
CA SER A 4 -6.06 100.22 -9.84
C SER A 4 -5.52 98.95 -10.55
N ARG A 5 -5.21 97.95 -9.74
CA ARG A 5 -5.47 96.49 -9.82
C ARG A 5 -5.46 95.67 -11.14
N SER A 6 -4.90 94.48 -10.93
CA SER A 6 -4.72 93.31 -11.79
C SER A 6 -5.94 92.41 -12.00
N ARG A 7 -5.86 91.55 -13.04
CA ARG A 7 -6.36 90.15 -13.18
C ARG A 7 -6.22 89.80 -14.68
N GLY A 8 -5.59 88.73 -15.16
CA GLY A 8 -5.34 87.40 -14.63
C GLY A 8 -6.13 86.38 -15.47
N LYS A 9 -5.45 85.48 -16.20
CA LYS A 9 -5.94 84.11 -16.45
C LYS A 9 -4.83 83.21 -17.00
N GLY A 10 -4.29 82.39 -16.10
CA GLY A 10 -3.35 81.32 -16.39
C GLY A 10 -4.02 80.18 -17.17
N ARG A 11 -3.33 79.73 -18.22
CA ARG A 11 -3.71 78.60 -19.07
C ARG A 11 -3.20 77.32 -18.40
N LYS A 12 -4.10 76.54 -17.78
CA LYS A 12 -3.77 75.23 -17.18
C LYS A 12 -3.41 74.22 -18.28
N LYS A 13 -2.22 73.61 -18.20
CA LYS A 13 -1.76 72.52 -19.07
C LYS A 13 -2.55 71.22 -18.79
N PRO A 14 -2.74 70.33 -19.78
CA PRO A 14 -3.67 69.21 -19.70
C PRO A 14 -3.14 68.08 -18.81
N VAL A 15 -3.90 67.74 -17.76
CA VAL A 15 -3.63 66.70 -16.74
C VAL A 15 -3.81 65.26 -17.30
N ARG A 16 -4.05 65.11 -18.61
CA ARG A 16 -4.54 63.87 -19.23
C ARG A 16 -3.46 62.77 -19.34
N GLY A 17 -2.20 63.12 -19.61
CA GLY A 17 -1.11 62.15 -19.73
C GLY A 17 -0.68 61.51 -18.40
N ARG A 18 -0.80 62.25 -17.28
CA ARG A 18 -0.38 61.78 -15.96
C ARG A 18 -1.34 60.73 -15.39
N ARG A 19 -2.63 60.82 -15.70
CA ARG A 19 -3.64 59.82 -15.32
C ARG A 19 -3.47 58.51 -16.10
N LEU A 20 -3.13 58.58 -17.38
CA LEU A 20 -2.91 57.40 -18.22
C LEU A 20 -1.68 56.60 -17.77
N GLY A 21 -0.58 57.30 -17.41
CA GLY A 21 0.62 56.65 -16.88
C GLY A 21 0.40 55.98 -15.51
N VAL A 22 -0.41 56.58 -14.64
CA VAL A 22 -0.77 55.97 -13.35
C VAL A 22 -1.63 54.72 -13.56
N VAL A 23 -2.61 54.75 -14.48
CA VAL A 23 -3.41 53.56 -14.80
C VAL A 23 -2.54 52.43 -15.37
N LEU A 24 -1.63 52.74 -16.30
CA LEU A 24 -0.73 51.74 -16.87
C LEU A 24 0.16 51.09 -15.81
N LEU A 25 0.72 51.91 -14.91
CA LEU A 25 1.54 51.42 -13.79
C LEU A 25 0.73 50.55 -12.83
N SER A 26 -0.51 50.94 -12.55
CA SER A 26 -1.43 50.19 -11.67
C SER A 26 -1.74 48.81 -12.25
N VAL A 27 -1.99 48.74 -13.57
CA VAL A 27 -2.23 47.47 -14.28
C VAL A 27 -0.98 46.61 -14.23
N ILE A 28 0.21 47.15 -14.51
CA ILE A 28 1.47 46.38 -14.46
C ILE A 28 1.72 45.82 -13.07
N VAL A 29 1.52 46.62 -12.02
CA VAL A 29 1.69 46.18 -10.62
C VAL A 29 0.67 45.10 -10.26
N LEU A 30 -0.58 45.24 -10.68
CA LEU A 30 -1.63 44.23 -10.45
C LEU A 30 -1.32 42.93 -11.20
N SER A 31 -0.85 43.01 -12.45
CA SER A 31 -0.41 41.86 -13.23
C SER A 31 0.78 41.14 -12.58
N LEU A 32 1.77 41.89 -12.09
CA LEU A 32 2.90 41.33 -11.36
C LEU A 32 2.47 40.69 -10.05
N LEU A 33 1.54 41.29 -9.30
CA LEU A 33 0.95 40.70 -8.09
C LEU A 33 0.21 39.40 -8.40
N ILE A 34 -0.58 39.36 -9.47
CA ILE A 34 -1.26 38.13 -9.91
C ILE A 34 -0.24 37.06 -10.29
N VAL A 35 0.82 37.41 -11.02
CA VAL A 35 1.90 36.46 -11.35
C VAL A 35 2.62 35.98 -10.10
N VAL A 36 2.92 36.84 -9.13
CA VAL A 36 3.53 36.44 -7.85
C VAL A 36 2.61 35.52 -7.06
N VAL A 37 1.31 35.83 -6.97
CA VAL A 37 0.30 34.97 -6.31
C VAL A 37 0.15 33.64 -7.07
N TYR A 38 0.21 33.65 -8.40
CA TYR A 38 0.13 32.44 -9.23
C TYR A 38 1.39 31.57 -9.07
N LEU A 39 2.58 32.17 -9.00
CA LEU A 39 3.84 31.49 -8.74
C LEU A 39 3.95 31.00 -7.28
N GLN A 40 3.37 31.71 -6.32
CA GLN A 40 3.26 31.27 -4.92
C GLN A 40 2.21 30.18 -4.73
N GLY A 41 1.12 30.19 -5.50
CA GLY A 41 0.07 29.16 -5.52
C GLY A 41 0.45 27.88 -6.28
N PHE A 42 1.45 27.96 -7.16
CA PHE A 42 2.12 26.80 -7.78
C PHE A 42 3.37 26.34 -7.00
N GLY A 43 3.64 26.93 -5.84
CA GLY A 43 4.63 26.44 -4.88
C GLY A 43 4.14 25.15 -4.24
N SER A 44 4.68 24.03 -4.72
CA SER A 44 4.66 22.71 -4.10
C SER A 44 3.34 22.30 -3.43
N ARG A 45 2.44 21.64 -4.18
CA ARG A 45 1.62 20.60 -3.54
C ARG A 45 2.60 19.73 -2.74
N PRO A 46 2.35 19.40 -1.46
CA PRO A 46 3.14 18.38 -0.79
C PRO A 46 3.22 17.21 -1.76
N ARG A 47 4.44 16.81 -2.14
CA ARG A 47 4.60 15.64 -3.00
C ARG A 47 3.95 14.52 -2.21
N ALA A 48 2.83 14.00 -2.70
CA ALA A 48 2.13 12.90 -2.05
C ALA A 48 3.16 11.81 -1.76
N GLY A 49 3.26 11.43 -0.49
CA GLY A 49 4.24 10.44 -0.05
C GLY A 49 4.01 9.11 -0.76
N PRO A 50 4.98 8.18 -0.77
CA PRO A 50 4.69 6.83 -1.22
C PRO A 50 3.50 6.27 -0.42
N ARG A 51 2.58 5.56 -1.09
CA ARG A 51 1.42 4.98 -0.40
C ARG A 51 1.76 3.62 0.19
N ALA A 52 1.32 3.38 1.43
CA ALA A 52 1.36 2.09 2.08
C ALA A 52 -0.07 1.61 2.39
N LEU A 53 -0.28 0.30 2.31
CA LEU A 53 -1.55 -0.34 2.64
C LEU A 53 -1.35 -1.33 3.77
N ILE A 54 -2.17 -1.22 4.81
CA ILE A 54 -2.35 -2.25 5.83
C ILE A 54 -3.70 -2.91 5.58
N VAL A 55 -3.70 -4.23 5.40
CA VAL A 55 -4.91 -5.04 5.23
C VAL A 55 -5.05 -5.92 6.45
N ASP A 56 -6.11 -5.73 7.23
CA ASP A 56 -6.40 -6.54 8.42
C ASP A 56 -7.66 -7.38 8.18
N GLY A 57 -7.46 -8.61 7.70
CA GLY A 57 -8.50 -9.63 7.53
C GLY A 57 -8.44 -10.76 8.55
N LEU A 58 -7.55 -10.67 9.56
CA LEU A 58 -7.36 -11.73 10.56
C LEU A 58 -8.42 -11.66 11.67
N LEU A 59 -9.69 -11.84 11.29
CA LEU A 59 -10.91 -11.72 12.12
C LEU A 59 -10.84 -12.36 13.51
N HIS A 60 -10.10 -13.46 13.64
CA HIS A 60 -10.06 -14.29 14.86
C HIS A 60 -8.94 -13.92 15.82
N HIS A 61 -8.05 -13.02 15.40
CA HIS A 61 -6.95 -12.48 16.20
C HIS A 61 -6.90 -10.97 15.99
N PRO A 62 -7.93 -10.20 16.41
CA PRO A 62 -7.94 -8.76 16.24
C PRO A 62 -6.77 -8.14 17.01
N ASN A 63 -6.05 -7.20 16.38
CA ASN A 63 -4.93 -6.53 17.02
C ASN A 63 -4.85 -5.05 16.61
N GLN A 64 -5.67 -4.22 17.23
CA GLN A 64 -5.65 -2.77 16.97
C GLN A 64 -4.29 -2.14 17.31
N GLY A 65 -3.60 -2.65 18.33
CA GLY A 65 -2.27 -2.16 18.70
C GLY A 65 -1.23 -2.35 17.60
N PHE A 66 -1.29 -3.46 16.87
CA PHE A 66 -0.49 -3.67 15.67
C PHE A 66 -0.82 -2.65 14.57
N ILE A 67 -2.11 -2.46 14.27
CA ILE A 67 -2.57 -1.55 13.21
C ILE A 67 -2.13 -0.12 13.51
N ASP A 68 -2.35 0.34 14.76
CA ASP A 68 -1.98 1.68 15.20
C ASP A 68 -0.47 1.89 15.13
N GLU A 69 0.31 0.90 15.56
CA GLU A 69 1.76 0.99 15.57
C GLU A 69 2.37 0.96 14.16
N ALA A 70 1.91 0.06 13.31
CA ALA A 70 2.34 -0.01 11.91
C ALA A 70 1.98 1.27 11.17
N SER A 71 0.76 1.80 11.38
CA SER A 71 0.32 3.06 10.81
C SER A 71 1.19 4.23 11.26
N ARG A 72 1.50 4.30 12.56
CA ARG A 72 2.36 5.34 13.14
C ARG A 72 3.78 5.30 12.57
N LEU A 73 4.36 4.11 12.44
CA LEU A 73 5.70 3.92 11.86
C LEU A 73 5.75 4.40 10.41
N LEU A 74 4.80 3.95 9.60
CA LEU A 74 4.74 4.29 8.18
C LEU A 74 4.49 5.78 7.97
N ALA A 75 3.52 6.37 8.69
CA ALA A 75 3.24 7.80 8.63
C ALA A 75 4.45 8.63 9.10
N GLY A 76 5.14 8.20 10.17
CA GLY A 76 6.36 8.83 10.65
C GLY A 76 7.51 8.83 9.63
N ALA A 77 7.54 7.82 8.74
CA ALA A 77 8.48 7.72 7.63
C ALA A 77 7.99 8.43 6.34
N GLY A 78 6.86 9.14 6.38
CA GLY A 78 6.35 9.93 5.26
C GLY A 78 5.48 9.15 4.27
N PHE A 79 4.99 7.95 4.63
CA PHE A 79 3.99 7.25 3.82
C PHE A 79 2.58 7.83 4.02
N GLU A 80 1.80 7.84 2.94
CA GLU A 80 0.35 7.94 3.03
C GLU A 80 -0.21 6.54 3.33
N VAL A 81 -0.81 6.36 4.50
CA VAL A 81 -1.23 5.04 4.99
C VAL A 81 -2.73 4.86 4.80
N ASP A 82 -3.10 3.84 4.04
CA ASP A 82 -4.47 3.32 3.98
C ASP A 82 -4.60 2.07 4.84
N VAL A 83 -5.74 1.93 5.50
CA VAL A 83 -6.08 0.73 6.28
C VAL A 83 -7.37 0.14 5.72
N VAL A 84 -7.35 -1.16 5.42
CA VAL A 84 -8.52 -1.95 5.04
C VAL A 84 -8.80 -2.92 6.17
N GLY A 85 -9.89 -2.68 6.89
CA GLY A 85 -10.40 -3.60 7.91
C GLY A 85 -11.05 -4.83 7.29
N ALA A 86 -11.46 -5.75 8.16
CA ALA A 86 -11.93 -7.06 7.74
C ALA A 86 -13.09 -6.99 6.74
N GLU A 87 -14.07 -6.10 6.91
CA GLU A 87 -15.18 -5.91 5.98
C GLU A 87 -14.77 -5.55 4.55
N GLY A 88 -13.55 -5.04 4.34
CA GLY A 88 -13.03 -4.67 3.03
C GLY A 88 -12.21 -5.77 2.34
N VAL A 89 -11.87 -6.87 3.03
CA VAL A 89 -11.02 -7.96 2.48
C VAL A 89 -11.86 -8.95 1.68
N THR A 90 -12.26 -8.52 0.48
CA THR A 90 -13.16 -9.25 -0.43
C THR A 90 -12.42 -9.90 -1.60
N VAL A 91 -13.09 -10.77 -2.36
CA VAL A 91 -12.62 -11.26 -3.67
C VAL A 91 -12.34 -10.08 -4.61
N GLU A 92 -13.21 -9.07 -4.60
CA GLU A 92 -13.03 -7.87 -5.43
C GLU A 92 -11.84 -7.03 -4.96
N PHE A 93 -11.59 -6.97 -3.66
CA PHE A 93 -10.40 -6.34 -3.11
C PHE A 93 -9.12 -6.97 -3.67
N TYR A 94 -8.99 -8.30 -3.61
CA TYR A 94 -7.82 -8.97 -4.18
C TYR A 94 -7.75 -8.81 -5.70
N ARG A 95 -8.90 -8.78 -6.39
CA ARG A 95 -8.96 -8.54 -7.83
C ARG A 95 -8.37 -7.19 -8.22
N LEU A 96 -8.63 -6.15 -7.41
CA LEU A 96 -8.17 -4.79 -7.67
C LEU A 96 -6.83 -4.46 -7.00
N LEU A 97 -6.37 -5.25 -6.04
CA LEU A 97 -5.20 -4.95 -5.22
C LEU A 97 -3.95 -4.58 -6.05
N PRO A 98 -3.60 -5.29 -7.13
CA PRO A 98 -2.39 -4.96 -7.90
C PRO A 98 -2.47 -3.57 -8.57
N SER A 99 -3.65 -3.08 -8.94
CA SER A 99 -3.81 -1.81 -9.66
C SER A 99 -3.78 -0.55 -8.77
N ARG A 100 -3.59 -0.69 -7.45
CA ARG A 100 -3.75 0.42 -6.50
C ARG A 100 -2.50 1.28 -6.26
N GLY A 101 -1.35 0.91 -6.83
CA GLY A 101 -0.13 1.75 -6.80
C GLY A 101 0.51 1.89 -5.42
N TYR A 102 0.34 0.91 -4.52
CA TYR A 102 0.98 0.92 -3.20
C TYR A 102 2.46 0.53 -3.32
N ARG A 103 3.34 1.25 -2.62
CA ARG A 103 4.77 0.92 -2.54
C ARG A 103 5.07 -0.14 -1.49
N LEU A 104 4.28 -0.18 -0.43
CA LEU A 104 4.31 -1.22 0.60
C LEU A 104 2.90 -1.74 0.85
N ILE A 105 2.74 -3.05 0.94
CA ILE A 105 1.48 -3.70 1.31
C ILE A 105 1.76 -4.68 2.44
N ILE A 106 1.03 -4.56 3.53
CA ILE A 106 1.03 -5.51 4.65
C ILE A 106 -0.29 -6.27 4.59
N LEU A 107 -0.21 -7.59 4.38
CA LEU A 107 -1.35 -8.48 4.31
C LEU A 107 -1.44 -9.27 5.62
N ARG A 108 -2.23 -8.80 6.57
CA ARG A 108 -2.54 -9.49 7.83
C ARG A 108 -3.84 -10.26 7.69
N VAL A 109 -3.75 -11.51 7.22
CA VAL A 109 -4.90 -12.32 6.81
C VAL A 109 -4.69 -13.78 7.19
N HIS A 110 -5.73 -14.61 7.07
CA HIS A 110 -5.53 -16.06 7.09
C HIS A 110 -4.98 -16.53 5.74
N ALA A 111 -4.09 -17.52 5.77
CA ALA A 111 -3.67 -18.25 4.59
C ALA A 111 -3.53 -19.73 4.94
N GLY A 112 -3.66 -20.59 3.93
CA GLY A 112 -3.61 -22.02 4.14
C GLY A 112 -3.44 -22.81 2.85
N PRO A 113 -3.07 -24.10 2.95
CA PRO A 113 -2.88 -24.94 1.79
C PRO A 113 -4.20 -25.18 1.05
N VAL A 114 -4.15 -25.10 -0.28
CA VAL A 114 -5.21 -25.60 -1.17
C VAL A 114 -4.79 -26.95 -1.75
N TYR A 115 -5.76 -27.86 -1.83
CA TYR A 115 -5.52 -29.24 -2.23
C TYR A 115 -6.36 -29.61 -3.46
N ARG A 116 -5.73 -30.33 -4.40
CA ARG A 116 -6.42 -31.06 -5.47
C ARG A 116 -6.73 -32.47 -4.98
N HIS A 117 -7.99 -32.87 -5.09
CA HIS A 117 -8.38 -34.26 -4.86
C HIS A 117 -8.12 -35.09 -6.12
N LEU A 118 -7.44 -36.21 -5.94
CA LEU A 118 -7.12 -37.13 -7.02
C LEU A 118 -8.19 -38.21 -7.16
N PRO A 119 -8.38 -38.76 -8.38
CA PRO A 119 -9.11 -40.01 -8.56
C PRO A 119 -8.53 -41.09 -7.62
N GLY A 120 -9.39 -41.72 -6.81
CA GLY A 120 -8.97 -42.72 -5.82
C GLY A 120 -8.78 -42.19 -4.39
N GLY A 121 -9.12 -40.92 -4.10
CA GLY A 121 -9.25 -40.41 -2.73
C GLY A 121 -7.97 -39.80 -2.14
N GLY A 122 -6.87 -39.76 -2.89
CA GLY A 122 -5.67 -39.01 -2.52
C GLY A 122 -5.86 -37.50 -2.62
N LYS A 123 -4.99 -36.73 -1.97
CA LYS A 123 -4.93 -35.28 -2.09
C LYS A 123 -3.48 -34.86 -2.31
N ILE A 124 -3.28 -33.88 -3.18
CA ILE A 124 -1.99 -33.21 -3.36
C ILE A 124 -2.14 -31.74 -3.02
N VAL A 125 -1.12 -31.17 -2.38
CA VAL A 125 -1.02 -29.72 -2.20
C VAL A 125 -0.83 -29.09 -3.57
N GLU A 126 -1.62 -28.07 -3.88
CA GLU A 126 -1.44 -27.25 -5.08
C GLU A 126 -0.76 -25.93 -4.80
N GLY A 127 -1.03 -25.32 -3.65
CA GLY A 127 -0.55 -23.98 -3.35
C GLY A 127 -1.00 -23.49 -1.98
N THR A 128 -0.73 -22.22 -1.70
CA THR A 128 -1.30 -21.49 -0.57
C THR A 128 -2.34 -20.51 -1.08
N VAL A 129 -3.52 -20.49 -0.46
CA VAL A 129 -4.55 -19.48 -0.70
C VAL A 129 -4.50 -18.37 0.33
N LEU A 130 -4.86 -17.13 -0.07
CA LEU A 130 -5.17 -16.05 0.86
C LEU A 130 -6.67 -16.02 1.11
N PHE A 131 -7.06 -15.95 2.38
CA PHE A 131 -8.48 -15.95 2.75
C PHE A 131 -9.05 -14.55 2.58
N THR A 132 -10.27 -14.48 2.07
CA THR A 132 -11.12 -13.30 2.22
C THR A 132 -11.83 -13.37 3.57
N THR A 133 -12.50 -12.30 3.95
CA THR A 133 -13.46 -12.26 5.07
C THR A 133 -14.89 -12.47 4.60
N GLU A 134 -15.10 -12.68 3.29
CA GLU A 134 -16.41 -12.95 2.73
C GLU A 134 -16.81 -14.40 2.93
N LEU A 135 -18.00 -14.60 3.50
CA LEU A 135 -18.62 -15.92 3.55
C LEU A 135 -18.76 -16.48 2.15
N TYR A 136 -18.41 -17.76 2.02
CA TYR A 136 -18.62 -18.52 0.81
C TYR A 136 -20.11 -18.61 0.48
N ASP A 137 -20.44 -18.36 -0.78
CA ASP A 137 -21.79 -18.45 -1.31
C ASP A 137 -21.71 -19.04 -2.73
N GLU A 138 -22.37 -20.18 -2.96
CA GLU A 138 -22.35 -20.90 -4.25
C GLU A 138 -22.87 -20.05 -5.44
N ARG A 139 -23.61 -18.97 -5.18
CA ARG A 139 -24.23 -18.11 -6.20
C ARG A 139 -23.41 -16.85 -6.49
N ARG A 140 -22.52 -16.42 -5.59
CA ARG A 140 -21.69 -15.22 -5.78
C ARG A 140 -20.45 -15.57 -6.59
N TYR A 141 -20.00 -14.69 -7.48
CA TYR A 141 -18.80 -14.95 -8.30
C TYR A 141 -18.88 -16.25 -9.13
N ALA A 142 -20.07 -16.62 -9.61
CA ALA A 142 -20.30 -17.89 -10.29
C ALA A 142 -19.31 -18.16 -11.43
N ASP A 143 -18.96 -17.15 -12.22
CA ASP A 143 -17.99 -17.28 -13.31
C ASP A 143 -16.57 -17.59 -12.80
N LEU A 144 -16.14 -16.92 -11.72
CA LEU A 144 -14.82 -17.17 -11.11
C LEU A 144 -14.76 -18.55 -10.44
N GLN A 145 -15.87 -18.97 -9.81
CA GLN A 145 -15.98 -20.31 -9.24
C GLN A 145 -15.96 -21.39 -10.33
N ALA A 146 -16.71 -21.21 -11.41
CA ALA A 146 -16.76 -22.15 -12.53
C ALA A 146 -15.41 -22.28 -13.24
N ALA A 147 -14.63 -21.19 -13.28
CA ALA A 147 -13.26 -21.19 -13.80
C ALA A 147 -12.20 -21.73 -12.81
N GLY A 148 -12.59 -22.13 -11.59
CA GLY A 148 -11.65 -22.61 -10.58
C GLY A 148 -10.70 -21.53 -10.03
N LEU A 149 -11.07 -20.25 -10.17
CA LEU A 149 -10.26 -19.11 -9.73
C LEU A 149 -10.48 -18.76 -8.26
N LEU A 150 -11.41 -19.43 -7.57
CA LEU A 150 -11.67 -19.26 -6.14
C LEU A 150 -11.61 -20.61 -5.43
N ALA A 151 -11.14 -20.57 -4.18
CA ALA A 151 -11.14 -21.71 -3.28
C ALA A 151 -12.16 -21.52 -2.15
N VAL A 152 -12.57 -22.63 -1.54
CA VAL A 152 -13.37 -22.63 -0.30
C VAL A 152 -12.43 -22.84 0.87
N ALA A 153 -12.30 -21.81 1.69
CA ALA A 153 -11.42 -21.79 2.85
C ALA A 153 -12.21 -22.05 4.15
N ARG A 154 -11.61 -22.80 5.07
CA ARG A 154 -12.15 -23.03 6.43
C ARG A 154 -11.05 -22.80 7.44
N ILE A 155 -11.39 -22.10 8.51
CA ILE A 155 -10.44 -21.76 9.57
C ILE A 155 -10.37 -22.92 10.55
N TYR A 156 -9.15 -23.29 10.96
CA TYR A 156 -8.96 -24.36 11.93
C TYR A 156 -9.71 -24.05 13.25
N GLY A 157 -10.42 -25.05 13.77
CA GLY A 157 -11.30 -24.86 14.94
C GLY A 157 -12.66 -24.20 14.64
N ARG A 158 -12.94 -23.81 13.39
CA ARG A 158 -14.26 -23.30 12.93
C ARG A 158 -14.67 -23.90 11.58
N PRO A 159 -14.75 -25.24 11.44
CA PRO A 159 -15.02 -25.91 10.17
C PRO A 159 -16.42 -25.63 9.59
N GLU A 160 -17.34 -25.14 10.41
CA GLU A 160 -18.73 -24.82 10.04
C GLU A 160 -18.85 -23.53 9.21
N VAL A 161 -17.84 -22.66 9.25
CA VAL A 161 -17.83 -21.41 8.48
C VAL A 161 -16.86 -21.55 7.30
N SER A 162 -17.37 -21.30 6.11
CA SER A 162 -16.58 -21.28 4.88
C SER A 162 -16.47 -19.85 4.35
N TYR A 163 -15.27 -19.49 3.91
CA TYR A 163 -14.94 -18.20 3.31
C TYR A 163 -14.49 -18.40 1.87
N PHE A 164 -14.62 -17.38 1.04
CA PHE A 164 -13.89 -17.36 -0.21
C PHE A 164 -12.39 -17.20 0.05
N ALA A 165 -11.58 -17.81 -0.80
CA ALA A 165 -10.13 -17.70 -0.79
C ALA A 165 -9.61 -17.53 -2.21
N VAL A 166 -8.51 -16.80 -2.36
CA VAL A 166 -7.85 -16.56 -3.65
C VAL A 166 -6.56 -17.39 -3.72
N PRO A 167 -6.46 -18.36 -4.65
CA PRO A 167 -5.23 -19.12 -4.90
C PRO A 167 -4.20 -18.27 -5.68
N PRO A 168 -2.95 -18.74 -5.85
CA PRO A 168 -1.92 -17.98 -6.57
C PRO A 168 -2.35 -17.59 -8.00
N TRP A 169 -2.94 -18.53 -8.76
CA TRP A 169 -3.38 -18.31 -10.14
C TRP A 169 -4.52 -17.29 -10.29
N PHE A 170 -5.26 -16.97 -9.21
CA PHE A 170 -6.23 -15.87 -9.23
C PHE A 170 -5.56 -14.54 -9.58
N PHE A 171 -4.34 -14.30 -9.07
CA PHE A 171 -3.63 -13.07 -9.36
C PHE A 171 -3.22 -12.99 -10.83
N GLU A 172 -2.88 -14.11 -11.46
CA GLU A 172 -2.52 -14.12 -12.88
C GLU A 172 -3.75 -13.88 -13.76
N GLU A 173 -4.83 -14.62 -13.51
CA GLU A 173 -5.96 -14.75 -14.43
C GLU A 173 -7.11 -13.76 -14.15
N ALA A 174 -7.43 -13.48 -12.88
CA ALA A 174 -8.58 -12.68 -12.50
C ALA A 174 -8.23 -11.23 -12.12
N SER A 175 -7.06 -11.02 -11.49
CA SER A 175 -6.72 -9.71 -10.95
C SER A 175 -6.34 -8.69 -12.02
N GLN A 176 -6.64 -7.42 -11.75
CA GLN A 176 -6.48 -6.29 -12.67
C GLN A 176 -5.23 -5.48 -12.37
N GLY A 177 -4.63 -4.93 -13.43
CA GLY A 177 -3.43 -4.10 -13.33
C GLY A 177 -2.20 -4.91 -12.92
N ARG A 178 -1.21 -4.23 -12.36
CA ARG A 178 0.05 -4.83 -11.90
C ARG A 178 0.54 -4.05 -10.71
N PHE A 179 1.14 -4.74 -9.74
CA PHE A 179 1.86 -4.08 -8.67
C PHE A 179 2.97 -3.20 -9.26
N GLU A 180 3.09 -1.98 -8.75
CA GLU A 180 4.04 -0.98 -9.26
C GLU A 180 5.36 -1.06 -8.47
N ASN A 181 6.02 -2.22 -8.57
CA ASN A 181 7.22 -2.53 -7.79
C ASN A 181 6.97 -2.46 -6.27
N SER A 182 5.81 -2.96 -5.82
CA SER A 182 5.42 -3.05 -4.42
C SER A 182 6.31 -4.02 -3.65
N THR A 183 6.67 -3.68 -2.42
CA THR A 183 7.11 -4.66 -1.43
C THR A 183 5.86 -5.18 -0.72
N ILE A 184 5.68 -6.51 -0.68
CA ILE A 184 4.55 -7.16 -0.01
C ILE A 184 5.08 -7.91 1.21
N ILE A 185 4.50 -7.65 2.37
CA ILE A 185 4.73 -8.39 3.60
C ILE A 185 3.47 -9.19 3.87
N LEU A 186 3.58 -10.52 3.88
CA LEU A 186 2.49 -11.40 4.27
C LEU A 186 2.65 -11.74 5.76
N ASP A 187 1.78 -11.13 6.55
CA ASP A 187 1.63 -11.35 7.98
C ASP A 187 0.61 -12.49 8.20
N SER A 188 1.04 -13.70 7.83
CA SER A 188 0.23 -14.92 7.85
C SER A 188 1.13 -16.16 7.79
N CYS A 189 0.57 -17.32 8.11
CA CYS A 189 1.15 -18.63 7.80
C CYS A 189 1.39 -18.83 6.29
N TYR A 190 2.30 -19.74 5.96
CA TYR A 190 2.52 -20.31 4.62
C TYR A 190 2.77 -19.30 3.49
N GLY A 191 3.44 -18.18 3.78
CA GLY A 191 3.86 -17.24 2.74
C GLY A 191 4.81 -17.87 1.72
N PHE A 192 5.62 -18.81 2.19
CA PHE A 192 6.44 -19.67 1.36
C PHE A 192 6.10 -21.13 1.65
N TYR A 193 5.42 -21.79 0.71
CA TYR A 193 5.10 -23.21 0.83
C TYR A 193 5.74 -23.95 -0.33
N TRP A 194 7.04 -24.23 -0.18
CA TRP A 194 7.91 -24.68 -1.27
C TRP A 194 7.61 -26.09 -1.79
N GLU A 195 6.89 -26.90 -1.02
CA GLU A 195 6.41 -28.20 -1.46
C GLU A 195 5.24 -28.08 -2.47
N ALA A 196 4.65 -26.90 -2.59
CA ALA A 196 3.53 -26.66 -3.50
C ALA A 196 4.00 -26.26 -4.90
N PRO A 197 3.34 -26.73 -5.96
CA PRO A 197 3.67 -26.35 -7.34
C PRO A 197 3.32 -24.89 -7.66
N TYR A 198 2.36 -24.28 -6.97
CA TYR A 198 1.97 -22.88 -7.14
C TYR A 198 2.25 -22.08 -5.87
N ILE A 199 3.24 -21.20 -5.94
CA ILE A 199 3.70 -20.41 -4.79
C ILE A 199 3.08 -19.02 -4.85
N MET A 200 2.44 -18.58 -3.76
CA MET A 200 1.81 -17.26 -3.66
C MET A 200 2.81 -16.12 -3.91
N ALA A 201 4.02 -16.21 -3.32
CA ALA A 201 5.08 -15.24 -3.55
C ALA A 201 5.42 -15.08 -5.05
N GLU A 202 5.53 -16.19 -5.79
CA GLU A 202 5.83 -16.17 -7.23
C GLU A 202 4.71 -15.53 -8.04
N ALA A 203 3.44 -15.86 -7.76
CA ALA A 203 2.30 -15.26 -8.44
C ALA A 203 2.23 -13.73 -8.25
N LEU A 204 2.50 -13.24 -7.04
CA LEU A 204 2.50 -11.80 -6.76
C LEU A 204 3.69 -11.08 -7.41
N LEU A 205 4.88 -11.70 -7.44
CA LEU A 205 6.04 -11.18 -8.17
C LEU A 205 5.81 -11.16 -9.68
N TYR A 206 5.23 -12.22 -10.24
CA TYR A 206 4.81 -12.27 -11.64
C TYR A 206 3.80 -11.16 -11.95
N LYS A 207 2.94 -10.80 -10.99
CA LYS A 207 2.01 -9.67 -11.09
C LYS A 207 2.64 -8.28 -10.86
N GLY A 208 3.96 -8.21 -10.68
CA GLY A 208 4.73 -6.95 -10.65
C GLY A 208 5.24 -6.53 -9.28
N ALA A 209 5.07 -7.36 -8.24
CA ALA A 209 5.68 -7.08 -6.95
C ALA A 209 7.21 -7.12 -7.08
N LYS A 210 7.90 -6.29 -6.30
CA LYS A 210 9.36 -6.20 -6.31
C LYS A 210 10.01 -7.14 -5.28
N ALA A 211 9.30 -7.35 -4.17
CA ALA A 211 9.74 -8.21 -3.08
C ALA A 211 8.50 -8.76 -2.37
N PHE A 212 8.62 -9.99 -1.91
CA PHE A 212 7.68 -10.64 -1.02
C PHE A 212 8.42 -11.12 0.23
N ILE A 213 7.87 -10.85 1.41
CA ILE A 213 8.42 -11.22 2.72
C ILE A 213 7.31 -11.94 3.49
N GLY A 214 7.63 -13.06 4.14
CA GLY A 214 6.65 -13.88 4.85
C GLY A 214 7.29 -15.09 5.53
N TRP A 215 6.46 -16.01 6.01
CA TRP A 215 6.90 -17.20 6.74
C TRP A 215 6.93 -18.47 5.87
N ASP A 216 7.86 -19.37 6.14
CA ASP A 216 7.97 -20.68 5.47
C ASP A 216 7.04 -21.78 6.00
N GLY A 217 6.14 -21.43 6.92
CA GLY A 217 5.17 -22.37 7.49
C GLY A 217 4.20 -21.67 8.43
N GLU A 218 3.71 -22.40 9.43
CA GLU A 218 2.78 -21.86 10.42
C GLU A 218 3.47 -20.89 11.37
N VAL A 219 2.73 -19.87 11.81
CA VAL A 219 3.22 -18.88 12.77
C VAL A 219 2.08 -18.46 13.69
N GLN A 220 2.39 -18.23 14.97
CA GLN A 220 1.42 -17.71 15.92
C GLN A 220 1.10 -16.24 15.60
N ALA A 221 -0.19 -15.87 15.65
CA ALA A 221 -0.65 -14.52 15.30
C ALA A 221 0.11 -13.41 16.03
N GLU A 222 0.27 -13.54 17.36
CA GLU A 222 0.98 -12.54 18.15
C GLU A 222 2.50 -12.53 17.88
N HIS A 223 3.06 -13.65 17.41
CA HIS A 223 4.47 -13.74 17.06
C HIS A 223 4.75 -13.02 15.73
N THR A 224 3.93 -13.28 14.70
CA THR A 224 4.07 -12.62 13.40
C THR A 224 3.82 -11.11 13.48
N ASP A 225 2.81 -10.66 14.26
CA ASP A 225 2.55 -9.24 14.48
C ASP A 225 3.82 -8.51 15.01
N ARG A 226 4.49 -9.10 16.02
CA ARG A 226 5.73 -8.53 16.57
C ARG A 226 6.88 -8.54 15.57
N ALA A 227 7.04 -9.63 14.83
CA ALA A 227 8.07 -9.77 13.82
C ALA A 227 7.91 -8.74 12.70
N VAL A 228 6.67 -8.52 12.23
CA VAL A 228 6.36 -7.53 11.20
C VAL A 228 6.59 -6.12 11.70
N LEU A 229 6.27 -5.79 12.95
CA LEU A 229 6.61 -4.48 13.52
C LEU A 229 8.12 -4.24 13.59
N GLU A 230 8.92 -5.24 13.96
CA GLU A 230 10.39 -5.11 13.94
C GLU A 230 10.91 -5.00 12.50
N LEU A 231 10.34 -5.76 11.56
CA LEU A 231 10.66 -5.69 10.13
C LEU A 231 10.41 -4.28 9.60
N LEU A 232 9.26 -3.67 9.92
CA LEU A 232 8.94 -2.30 9.53
C LEU A 232 9.95 -1.31 10.10
N ARG A 233 10.29 -1.39 11.38
CA ARG A 233 11.32 -0.51 11.98
C ARG A 233 12.63 -0.61 11.21
N ALA A 234 13.11 -1.81 10.98
CA ALA A 234 14.36 -2.04 10.25
C ALA A 234 14.30 -1.47 8.83
N LEU A 235 13.25 -1.78 8.06
CA LEU A 235 13.09 -1.27 6.69
C LEU A 235 13.01 0.26 6.62
N LEU A 236 12.32 0.88 7.59
CA LEU A 236 12.12 2.33 7.65
C LEU A 236 13.34 3.07 8.22
N ASP A 237 14.16 2.42 9.04
CA ASP A 237 15.52 2.86 9.43
C ASP A 237 16.51 2.78 8.25
N GLY A 238 16.02 2.34 7.09
CA GLY A 238 16.75 2.35 5.83
C GLY A 238 17.52 1.06 5.57
N LEU A 239 17.41 0.01 6.39
CA LEU A 239 18.05 -1.29 6.14
C LEU A 239 17.56 -1.90 4.81
N THR A 240 18.38 -2.77 4.23
CA THR A 240 17.95 -3.60 3.10
C THR A 240 16.94 -4.64 3.56
N VAL A 241 16.20 -5.26 2.64
CA VAL A 241 15.31 -6.38 2.96
C VAL A 241 16.07 -7.51 3.67
N LYS A 242 17.28 -7.85 3.22
CA LYS A 242 18.09 -8.87 3.90
C LYS A 242 18.46 -8.45 5.31
N GLU A 243 19.02 -7.25 5.47
CA GLU A 243 19.40 -6.71 6.78
C GLU A 243 18.20 -6.67 7.74
N ALA A 244 17.01 -6.30 7.24
CA ALA A 244 15.79 -6.25 8.02
C ALA A 244 15.28 -7.64 8.43
N VAL A 245 15.27 -8.61 7.52
CA VAL A 245 14.89 -10.00 7.84
C VAL A 245 15.90 -10.65 8.80
N ASP A 246 17.21 -10.45 8.58
CA ASP A 246 18.26 -10.93 9.49
C ASP A 246 18.03 -10.37 10.90
N ARG A 247 17.72 -9.07 11.03
CA ARG A 247 17.44 -8.42 12.31
C ARG A 247 16.19 -8.95 13.00
N VAL A 248 15.12 -9.23 12.26
CA VAL A 248 13.93 -9.90 12.80
C VAL A 248 14.31 -11.28 13.35
N MET A 249 15.09 -12.05 12.58
CA MET A 249 15.52 -13.38 13.01
C MET A 249 16.51 -13.36 14.19
N GLU A 250 17.26 -12.29 14.38
CA GLU A 250 18.14 -12.09 15.54
C GLU A 250 17.36 -11.68 16.80
N LEU A 251 16.42 -10.73 16.68
CA LEU A 251 15.74 -10.12 17.83
C LEU A 251 14.45 -10.83 18.24
N VAL A 252 13.66 -11.28 17.26
CA VAL A 252 12.38 -11.95 17.48
C VAL A 252 12.53 -13.47 17.38
N GLY A 253 13.35 -13.94 16.44
CA GLY A 253 13.64 -15.35 16.24
C GLY A 253 12.56 -16.09 15.43
N PRO A 254 12.74 -17.42 15.27
CA PRO A 254 11.73 -18.28 14.63
C PRO A 254 10.47 -18.34 15.47
N ASP A 255 9.35 -18.77 14.86
CA ASP A 255 8.15 -19.05 15.62
C ASP A 255 8.45 -20.07 16.74
N PRO A 256 8.11 -19.78 18.01
CA PRO A 256 8.55 -20.60 19.13
C PRO A 256 7.85 -21.97 19.18
N TYR A 257 6.69 -22.13 18.53
CA TYR A 257 5.95 -23.38 18.47
C TYR A 257 6.24 -24.14 17.17
N TYR A 258 6.02 -23.50 16.03
CA TYR A 258 6.10 -24.08 14.69
C TYR A 258 7.52 -24.11 14.11
N LYS A 259 8.43 -23.32 14.67
CA LYS A 259 9.83 -23.18 14.22
C LYS A 259 10.00 -22.61 12.82
N SER A 260 8.94 -22.06 12.24
CA SER A 260 8.99 -21.38 10.95
C SER A 260 9.86 -20.12 11.01
N MET A 261 10.45 -19.81 9.86
CA MET A 261 11.41 -18.73 9.66
C MET A 261 10.81 -17.67 8.75
N MET A 262 11.11 -16.41 9.02
CA MET A 262 10.80 -15.32 8.11
C MET A 262 11.82 -15.30 6.97
N LEU A 263 11.35 -15.28 5.74
CA LEU A 263 12.15 -15.26 4.51
C LEU A 263 11.73 -14.11 3.60
N TYR A 264 12.48 -13.93 2.51
CA TYR A 264 12.13 -13.02 1.44
C TYR A 264 12.42 -13.64 0.07
N HIS A 265 11.71 -13.17 -0.96
CA HIS A 265 11.89 -13.59 -2.35
C HIS A 265 11.59 -12.39 -3.30
N PRO A 266 12.28 -12.26 -4.45
CA PRO A 266 13.37 -13.11 -4.93
C PRO A 266 14.71 -12.79 -4.25
N PRO A 267 15.79 -13.58 -4.46
CA PRO A 267 17.10 -13.33 -3.85
C PRO A 267 17.64 -11.91 -4.11
N GLU A 268 17.36 -11.34 -5.28
CA GLU A 268 17.73 -9.97 -5.66
C GLU A 268 17.08 -8.92 -4.76
N ALA A 269 15.96 -9.26 -4.10
CA ALA A 269 15.33 -8.40 -3.13
C ALA A 269 16.23 -8.08 -1.93
N ALA A 270 17.26 -8.89 -1.67
CA ALA A 270 18.22 -8.71 -0.58
C ALA A 270 18.80 -7.30 -0.50
N SER A 271 18.98 -6.62 -1.64
CA SER A 271 19.58 -5.29 -1.73
C SER A 271 18.57 -4.12 -1.72
N ILE A 272 17.26 -4.43 -1.78
CA ILE A 272 16.20 -3.42 -1.83
C ILE A 272 16.13 -2.70 -0.49
N ARG A 273 16.06 -1.37 -0.54
CA ARG A 273 15.73 -0.51 0.60
C ARG A 273 14.35 0.10 0.39
N LEU A 274 13.57 0.22 1.46
CA LEU A 274 12.29 0.92 1.44
C LEU A 274 12.53 2.43 1.60
N ARG A 275 13.10 3.08 0.57
CA ARG A 275 13.39 4.52 0.63
C ARG A 275 12.10 5.33 0.71
N PRO A 276 11.92 6.21 1.70
CA PRO A 276 11.11 7.41 1.52
C PRO A 276 11.75 8.22 0.40
N MET A 277 10.94 8.82 -0.49
CA MET A 277 11.46 9.67 -1.55
C MET A 277 12.08 10.93 -0.93
N GLU A 278 13.39 10.94 -0.70
CA GLU A 278 14.11 12.18 -0.44
C GLU A 278 14.07 13.05 -1.70
N GLY A 279 13.80 14.34 -1.50
CA GLY A 279 13.62 15.32 -2.56
C GLY A 279 14.79 15.35 -3.53
N SER A 280 14.47 15.13 -4.80
CA SER A 280 15.27 15.54 -5.97
C SER A 280 15.27 17.05 -6.11
#